data_AF-A0A1C0V9L3-F1
#
_entry.id   AF-A0A1C0V9L3-F1
#
_cell.length_a   1.000
_cell.length_b   1.000
_cell.length_c   1.000
_cell.angle_alpha   90.00
_cell.angle_beta   90.00
_cell.angle_gamma   90.00
#
_symmetry.space_group_name_H-M   'P 1'
#
loop_
_entity.id
_entity.type
_entity.pdbx_description
1 polymer ?
#
loop_
_entity_poly.entity_id
_entity_poly.type
_entity_poly.pdbx_seq_one_letter_code
_entity_poly.pdbx_strand_id
1 'polypeptide(L)'
;MYPLKRKVLIVSPHFPPINAPDHQRVRMSLPYMEQFGWEAHVLTVRPDCVEGIQDPVLLKTIPSHIPITYTGALPVQQTRRIGLSSLGLRCLPYILQAGDRLLRQQKFDLIYFSTTVFLTMWLGSIWYQRFKIPYVLDFQDPWLSDYYKQTGTQPPGGRFKYGFAQLQAKLLEPKALSQVAHVISVSPAYPKTLQQRYPHLKPEQFTVLPFGAPEPDFSALSSLNIQQTIFNPNDGKRHWVYVGRGGYDMALAVRSLFLGIQSHRRQNPEIWQSVQLHFVGTSYAPGNLAVKTIEPIAQELGIADLVTEHPHRIPYFEALQVLVDSDAIVLIGSDDPDYTASKLYPCILAKKPILAIFHHQSSVVDILHRCQAGQAVTFTSKQEPQDLLSQVITQLNWLLSINKGFQPDTDWSAFQPYTAREMTHKQCAIFDGCLTTAG
;
A
#
# COMPACT_ATOMS: atom_id res chain seq x y z
N MET A 1 15.08 32.83 17.91
CA MET A 1 16.06 31.89 17.32
C MET A 1 15.22 30.71 16.83
N TYR A 2 14.99 30.56 15.52
CA TYR A 2 14.28 29.39 15.00
C TYR A 2 15.08 28.15 15.39
N PRO A 3 14.46 27.08 15.93
CA PRO A 3 15.20 25.85 16.21
C PRO A 3 15.83 25.38 14.89
N LEU A 4 17.11 25.02 14.94
CA LEU A 4 17.82 24.42 13.80
C LEU A 4 17.04 23.18 13.38
N LYS A 5 16.42 23.21 12.19
CA LYS A 5 15.72 22.06 11.62
C LYS A 5 16.73 20.94 11.36
N ARG A 6 16.36 19.71 11.73
CA ARG A 6 17.17 18.51 11.49
C ARG A 6 17.01 18.08 10.04
N LYS A 7 18.03 17.47 9.45
CA LYS A 7 17.99 17.06 8.03
C LYS A 7 18.06 15.54 7.87
N VAL A 8 17.15 14.97 7.10
CA VAL A 8 17.11 13.54 6.78
C VAL A 8 17.34 13.29 5.29
N LEU A 9 18.26 12.38 4.99
CA LEU A 9 18.43 11.83 3.65
C LEU A 9 17.50 10.63 3.48
N ILE A 10 16.48 10.75 2.63
CA ILE A 10 15.53 9.69 2.35
C ILE A 10 15.95 8.94 1.10
N VAL A 11 16.19 7.63 1.20
CA VAL A 11 16.47 6.77 0.05
C VAL A 11 15.20 6.04 -0.36
N SER A 12 14.70 6.38 -1.55
CA SER A 12 13.51 5.77 -2.15
C SER A 12 13.76 5.60 -3.65
N PRO A 13 14.34 4.45 -4.08
CA PRO A 13 14.70 4.24 -5.49
C PRO A 13 13.50 4.23 -6.44
N HIS A 14 12.34 3.73 -5.99
CA HIS A 14 11.07 4.06 -6.62
C HIS A 14 10.58 5.39 -6.07
N PHE A 15 10.14 6.29 -6.94
CA PHE A 15 9.58 7.58 -6.55
C PHE A 15 8.72 8.12 -7.70
N PRO A 16 7.77 9.05 -7.46
CA PRO A 16 7.00 9.66 -8.52
C PRO A 16 7.87 10.19 -9.67
N PRO A 17 7.42 10.03 -10.93
CA PRO A 17 6.10 9.59 -11.38
C PRO A 17 5.93 8.06 -11.46
N ILE A 18 6.87 7.22 -11.01
CA ILE A 18 6.64 5.77 -10.99
C ILE A 18 5.58 5.46 -9.94
N ASN A 19 4.46 4.85 -10.34
CA ASN A 19 3.39 4.41 -9.44
C ASN A 19 3.73 3.04 -8.82
N ALA A 20 4.65 3.05 -7.86
CA ALA A 20 4.98 1.88 -7.05
C ALA A 20 4.39 2.03 -5.64
N PRO A 21 3.87 0.96 -5.02
CA PRO A 21 3.30 1.06 -3.67
C PRO A 21 4.30 1.52 -2.59
N ASP A 22 5.59 1.24 -2.77
CA ASP A 22 6.57 1.39 -1.69
C ASP A 22 6.96 2.85 -1.38
N HIS A 23 7.01 3.69 -2.42
CA HIS A 23 7.34 5.11 -2.26
C HIS A 23 6.22 5.92 -1.60
N GLN A 24 5.03 5.33 -1.41
CA GLN A 24 3.85 6.02 -0.88
C GLN A 24 4.11 6.56 0.53
N ARG A 25 4.84 5.81 1.36
CA ARG A 25 5.27 6.23 2.70
C ARG A 25 5.94 7.60 2.65
N VAL A 26 6.93 7.72 1.76
CA VAL A 26 7.73 8.93 1.60
C VAL A 26 6.86 10.04 1.03
N ARG A 27 6.14 9.77 -0.08
CA ARG A 27 5.27 10.78 -0.72
C ARG A 27 4.29 11.41 0.28
N MET A 28 3.65 10.59 1.11
CA MET A 28 2.66 11.04 2.08
C MET A 28 3.29 11.74 3.30
N SER A 29 4.56 11.47 3.62
CA SER A 29 5.24 12.12 4.74
C SER A 29 5.77 13.51 4.40
N LEU A 30 6.31 13.70 3.19
CA LEU A 30 6.99 14.93 2.77
C LEU A 30 6.23 16.23 3.07
N PRO A 31 4.89 16.33 2.87
CA PRO A 31 4.15 17.57 3.17
C PRO A 31 4.17 17.99 4.65
N TYR A 32 4.48 17.07 5.57
CA TYR A 32 4.34 17.30 7.01
C TYR A 32 5.67 17.29 7.77
N MET A 33 6.76 16.79 7.19
CA MET A 33 8.03 16.62 7.92
C MET A 33 8.55 17.93 8.53
N GLU A 34 8.46 19.04 7.80
CA GLU A 34 8.92 20.34 8.30
C GLU A 34 8.09 20.84 9.49
N GLN A 35 6.80 20.48 9.57
CA GLN A 35 5.92 20.81 10.71
C GLN A 35 6.42 20.13 11.99
N PHE A 36 7.13 19.01 11.85
CA PHE A 36 7.70 18.22 12.94
C PHE A 36 9.22 18.38 13.03
N GLY A 37 9.78 19.46 12.49
CA GLY A 37 11.18 19.84 12.68
C GLY A 37 12.20 19.15 11.77
N TRP A 38 11.75 18.43 10.74
CA TRP A 38 12.61 17.70 9.82
C TRP A 38 12.56 18.24 8.38
N GLU A 39 13.71 18.57 7.82
CA GLU A 39 13.91 18.84 6.40
C GLU A 39 14.30 17.56 5.68
N ALA A 40 13.59 17.24 4.59
CA ALA A 40 13.85 16.04 3.80
C ALA A 40 14.69 16.34 2.55
N HIS A 41 15.57 15.41 2.19
CA HIS A 41 16.20 15.34 0.88
C HIS A 41 15.99 13.94 0.31
N VAL A 42 15.36 13.83 -0.86
CA VAL A 42 15.09 12.54 -1.48
C VAL A 42 16.22 12.13 -2.43
N LEU A 43 16.76 10.92 -2.25
CA LEU A 43 17.68 10.26 -3.17
C LEU A 43 16.94 9.12 -3.87
N THR A 44 16.78 9.24 -5.19
CA THR A 44 15.95 8.32 -5.99
C THR A 44 16.62 7.96 -7.32
N VAL A 45 16.04 7.00 -8.04
CA VAL A 45 16.47 6.61 -9.40
C VAL A 45 15.62 7.37 -10.41
N ARG A 46 16.22 7.78 -11.54
CA ARG A 46 15.47 8.45 -12.60
C ARG A 46 14.34 7.55 -13.12
N PRO A 47 13.16 8.12 -13.44
CA PRO A 47 11.99 7.34 -13.84
C PRO A 47 12.20 6.55 -15.15
N ASP A 48 12.98 7.08 -16.09
CA ASP A 48 13.35 6.43 -17.36
C ASP A 48 14.18 5.14 -17.14
N CYS A 49 14.80 5.03 -15.97
CA CYS A 49 15.59 3.86 -15.61
C CYS A 49 14.74 2.80 -14.89
N VAL A 50 13.48 3.06 -14.54
CA VAL A 50 12.65 2.18 -13.70
C VAL A 50 11.51 1.56 -14.52
N GLU A 51 11.33 0.25 -14.43
CA GLU A 51 10.15 -0.41 -15.01
C GLU A 51 8.94 -0.18 -14.10
N GLY A 52 7.82 0.27 -14.66
CA GLY A 52 6.60 0.49 -13.89
C GLY A 52 5.58 1.35 -14.64
N ILE A 53 4.39 1.46 -14.08
CA ILE A 53 3.36 2.37 -14.57
C ILE A 53 3.79 3.79 -14.20
N GLN A 54 3.86 4.68 -15.19
CA GLN A 54 4.09 6.10 -14.93
C GLN A 54 2.75 6.79 -14.67
N ASP A 55 2.71 7.59 -13.61
CA ASP A 55 1.61 8.45 -13.21
C ASP A 55 2.17 9.85 -12.89
N PRO A 56 2.26 10.74 -13.90
CA PRO A 56 2.78 12.09 -13.72
C PRO A 56 2.01 12.94 -12.71
N VAL A 57 0.74 12.61 -12.44
CA VAL A 57 -0.09 13.36 -11.49
C VAL A 57 0.47 13.23 -10.07
N LEU A 58 1.14 12.12 -9.75
CA LEU A 58 1.81 11.92 -8.46
C LEU A 58 2.88 12.97 -8.15
N LEU A 59 3.50 13.59 -9.15
CA LEU A 59 4.48 14.66 -8.93
C LEU A 59 3.83 15.92 -8.34
N LYS A 60 2.53 16.14 -8.60
CA LYS A 60 1.79 17.32 -8.11
C LYS A 60 1.53 17.27 -6.60
N THR A 61 1.74 16.13 -5.95
CA THR A 61 1.54 15.97 -4.50
C THR A 61 2.82 16.15 -3.69
N ILE A 62 3.96 16.30 -4.37
CA ILE A 62 5.25 16.54 -3.74
C ILE A 62 5.43 18.05 -3.60
N PRO A 63 5.73 18.57 -2.39
CA PRO A 63 6.02 19.98 -2.22
C PRO A 63 7.25 20.40 -3.04
N SER A 64 7.12 21.49 -3.80
CA SER A 64 8.13 21.93 -4.78
C SER A 64 9.49 22.33 -4.18
N HIS A 65 9.54 22.64 -2.89
CA HIS A 65 10.76 23.02 -2.18
C HIS A 65 11.59 21.80 -1.73
N ILE A 66 11.06 20.57 -1.79
CA ILE A 66 11.79 19.38 -1.35
C ILE A 66 12.91 19.07 -2.37
N PRO A 67 14.20 19.07 -1.96
CA PRO A 67 15.28 18.71 -2.85
C PRO A 67 15.23 17.22 -3.20
N ILE A 68 15.30 16.93 -4.50
CA ILE A 68 15.35 15.57 -5.05
C ILE A 68 16.64 15.41 -5.84
N THR A 69 17.45 14.42 -5.48
CA THR A 69 18.62 13.98 -6.26
C THR A 69 18.29 12.70 -7.00
N TYR A 70 18.32 12.79 -8.32
CA TYR A 70 18.12 11.67 -9.21
C TYR A 70 19.43 10.97 -9.56
N THR A 71 19.40 9.64 -9.61
CA THR A 71 20.52 8.78 -9.97
C THR A 71 20.18 7.89 -11.16
N GLY A 72 21.19 7.33 -11.81
CA GLY A 72 20.98 6.35 -12.89
C GLY A 72 20.76 4.93 -12.37
N ALA A 73 20.46 4.03 -13.30
CA ALA A 73 20.63 2.60 -13.12
C ALA A 73 21.13 2.00 -14.45
N LEU A 74 21.82 0.86 -14.39
CA LEU A 74 22.23 0.14 -15.61
C LEU A 74 21.02 -0.16 -16.50
N PRO A 75 21.01 0.06 -17.82
CA PRO A 75 19.81 -0.08 -18.66
C PRO A 75 19.18 -1.49 -18.62
N VAL A 76 17.86 -1.57 -18.41
CA VAL A 76 17.19 -2.86 -18.18
C VAL A 76 17.27 -3.79 -19.39
N GLN A 77 17.25 -3.24 -20.59
CA GLN A 77 17.35 -3.98 -21.84
C GLN A 77 18.70 -4.72 -21.96
N GLN A 78 19.77 -4.15 -21.40
CA GLN A 78 21.10 -4.74 -21.40
C GLN A 78 21.22 -5.78 -20.28
N THR A 79 20.79 -5.44 -19.06
CA THR A 79 20.97 -6.31 -17.90
C THR A 79 20.03 -7.52 -17.92
N ARG A 80 18.87 -7.43 -18.58
CA ARG A 80 17.94 -8.55 -18.77
C ARG A 80 18.58 -9.72 -19.53
N ARG A 81 19.48 -9.46 -20.48
CA ARG A 81 20.18 -10.48 -21.28
C ARG A 81 21.07 -11.40 -20.44
N ILE A 82 21.55 -10.90 -19.31
CA ILE A 82 22.44 -11.61 -18.38
C ILE A 82 21.76 -11.93 -17.04
N GLY A 83 20.42 -11.84 -16.97
CA GLY A 83 19.65 -12.21 -15.77
C GLY A 83 19.62 -11.16 -14.65
N LEU A 84 20.21 -9.97 -14.84
CA LEU A 84 20.26 -8.87 -13.86
C LEU A 84 19.09 -7.89 -14.02
N SER A 85 17.86 -8.38 -13.98
CA SER A 85 16.67 -7.54 -14.18
C SER A 85 16.23 -6.75 -12.94
N SER A 86 16.74 -7.03 -11.74
CA SER A 86 16.29 -6.33 -10.52
C SER A 86 16.78 -4.89 -10.47
N LEU A 87 15.90 -3.94 -10.14
CA LEU A 87 16.28 -2.53 -10.01
C LEU A 87 17.42 -2.35 -9.00
N GLY A 88 17.36 -3.04 -7.86
CA GLY A 88 18.35 -2.92 -6.80
C GLY A 88 19.78 -3.19 -7.26
N LEU A 89 20.04 -4.26 -8.03
CA LEU A 89 21.39 -4.54 -8.54
C LEU A 89 21.87 -3.47 -9.54
N ARG A 90 20.95 -2.94 -10.36
CA ARG A 90 21.28 -1.95 -11.38
C ARG A 90 21.54 -0.56 -10.81
N CYS A 91 20.87 -0.18 -9.72
CA CYS A 91 20.98 1.16 -9.14
C CYS A 91 21.97 1.24 -7.96
N LEU A 92 22.32 0.12 -7.32
CA LEU A 92 23.19 0.11 -6.13
C LEU A 92 24.46 0.96 -6.24
N PRO A 93 25.30 0.83 -7.30
CA PRO A 93 26.51 1.65 -7.40
C PRO A 93 26.22 3.15 -7.58
N TYR A 94 25.13 3.50 -8.27
CA TYR A 94 24.75 4.89 -8.51
C TYR A 94 24.20 5.56 -7.25
N ILE A 95 23.35 4.84 -6.50
CA ILE A 95 22.85 5.32 -5.20
C ILE A 95 24.01 5.45 -4.21
N LEU A 96 24.93 4.49 -4.17
CA LEU A 96 26.12 4.56 -3.31
C LEU A 96 26.95 5.81 -3.62
N GLN A 97 27.31 6.03 -4.89
CA GLN A 97 28.12 7.17 -5.31
C GLN A 97 27.42 8.52 -5.03
N ALA A 98 26.13 8.60 -5.32
CA ALA A 98 25.36 9.83 -5.10
C ALA A 98 25.16 10.12 -3.61
N GLY A 99 24.86 9.09 -2.81
CA GLY A 99 24.75 9.22 -1.36
C GLY A 99 26.08 9.60 -0.72
N ASP A 100 27.20 8.97 -1.08
CA ASP A 100 28.53 9.36 -0.61
C ASP A 100 28.83 10.84 -0.89
N ARG A 101 28.48 11.32 -2.08
CA ARG A 101 28.66 12.73 -2.46
C ARG A 101 27.78 13.66 -1.62
N LEU A 102 26.49 13.33 -1.46
CA LEU A 102 25.57 14.14 -0.65
C LEU A 102 26.02 14.21 0.82
N LEU A 103 26.36 13.07 1.41
CA LEU A 103 26.79 12.97 2.81
C LEU A 103 28.14 13.66 3.08
N ARG A 104 28.98 13.86 2.06
CA ARG A 104 30.22 14.67 2.16
C ARG A 104 29.96 16.17 2.03
N GLN A 105 28.98 16.56 1.22
CA GLN A 105 28.75 17.95 0.84
C GLN A 105 27.77 18.68 1.76
N GLN A 106 26.89 17.93 2.43
CA GLN A 106 25.82 18.47 3.26
C GLN A 106 25.76 17.72 4.59
N LYS A 107 25.39 18.42 5.64
CA LYS A 107 25.14 17.80 6.94
C LYS A 107 23.75 17.15 6.94
N PHE A 108 23.72 15.86 7.25
CA PHE A 108 22.50 15.11 7.53
C PHE A 108 22.59 14.55 8.95
N ASP A 109 21.47 14.58 9.66
CA ASP A 109 21.36 14.05 11.02
C ASP A 109 20.87 12.59 10.98
N LEU A 110 20.14 12.20 9.94
CA LEU A 110 19.59 10.84 9.78
C LEU A 110 19.58 10.39 8.31
N ILE A 111 19.68 9.07 8.10
CA ILE A 111 19.39 8.43 6.81
C ILE A 111 18.17 7.53 6.97
N TYR A 112 17.17 7.68 6.11
CA TYR A 112 15.94 6.90 6.15
C TYR A 112 15.74 6.11 4.86
N PHE A 113 15.59 4.79 4.96
CA PHE A 113 15.29 3.93 3.82
C PHE A 113 13.84 3.49 3.88
N SER A 114 13.06 3.84 2.86
CA SER A 114 11.66 3.41 2.72
C SER A 114 11.43 2.97 1.28
N THR A 115 11.55 1.66 1.08
CA THR A 115 11.50 1.03 -0.24
C THR A 115 11.44 -0.50 -0.12
N THR A 116 10.95 -1.17 -1.16
CA THR A 116 11.07 -2.63 -1.36
C THR A 116 12.26 -2.99 -2.27
N VAL A 117 13.05 -2.00 -2.69
CA VAL A 117 14.34 -2.22 -3.38
C VAL A 117 15.42 -2.56 -2.35
N PHE A 118 15.19 -3.67 -1.62
CA PHE A 118 15.87 -3.98 -0.37
C PHE A 118 17.40 -3.96 -0.42
N LEU A 119 18.01 -4.28 -1.56
CA LEU A 119 19.46 -4.22 -1.74
C LEU A 119 20.05 -2.86 -1.38
N THR A 120 19.31 -1.76 -1.57
CA THR A 120 19.80 -0.43 -1.19
C THR A 120 19.83 -0.22 0.33
N MET A 121 19.04 -0.95 1.12
CA MET A 121 19.06 -0.83 2.60
C MET A 121 20.41 -1.21 3.20
N TRP A 122 21.18 -2.10 2.54
CA TRP A 122 22.54 -2.42 2.95
C TRP A 122 23.47 -1.19 2.92
N LEU A 123 23.19 -0.19 2.08
CA LEU A 123 23.95 1.06 2.07
C LEU A 123 23.88 1.81 3.39
N GLY A 124 22.84 1.59 4.21
CA GLY A 124 22.71 2.17 5.54
C GLY A 124 23.92 1.84 6.43
N SER A 125 24.32 0.57 6.49
CA SER A 125 25.48 0.17 7.31
C SER A 125 26.81 0.65 6.73
N ILE A 126 26.93 0.73 5.40
CA ILE A 126 28.09 1.31 4.72
C ILE A 126 28.24 2.79 5.08
N TRP A 127 27.16 3.57 4.97
CA TRP A 127 27.19 5.00 5.26
C TRP A 127 27.32 5.28 6.76
N TYR A 128 26.77 4.44 7.63
CA TYR A 128 27.03 4.52 9.06
C TYR A 128 28.54 4.35 9.35
N GLN A 129 29.19 3.37 8.75
CA GLN A 129 30.63 3.16 8.94
C GLN A 129 31.47 4.35 8.46
N ARG A 130 31.10 4.95 7.31
CA ARG A 130 31.84 6.04 6.67
C ARG A 130 31.60 7.42 7.27
N PHE A 131 30.36 7.70 7.68
CA PHE A 131 29.91 9.06 8.03
C PHE A 131 29.37 9.16 9.46
N LYS A 132 29.17 8.03 10.16
CA LYS A 132 28.65 7.98 11.54
C LYS A 132 27.26 8.63 11.69
N ILE A 133 26.46 8.61 10.63
CA ILE A 133 25.08 9.11 10.63
C ILE A 133 24.14 7.92 10.90
N PRO A 134 23.28 7.98 11.93
CA PRO A 134 22.33 6.92 12.23
C PRO A 134 21.36 6.69 11.06
N TYR A 135 20.89 5.45 10.91
CA TYR A 135 19.95 5.11 9.84
C TYR A 135 18.78 4.26 10.31
N VAL A 136 17.63 4.50 9.67
CA VAL A 136 16.35 3.83 9.93
C VAL A 136 15.92 3.06 8.68
N LEU A 137 15.45 1.83 8.88
CA LEU A 137 14.94 0.97 7.80
C LEU A 137 13.43 0.78 7.95
N ASP A 138 12.66 1.08 6.91
CA ASP A 138 11.21 0.84 6.85
C ASP A 138 10.89 -0.41 6.02
N PHE A 139 10.52 -1.48 6.74
CA PHE A 139 10.13 -2.77 6.18
C PHE A 139 8.63 -2.80 5.88
N GLN A 140 8.32 -2.62 4.61
CA GLN A 140 6.96 -2.68 4.08
C GLN A 140 6.57 -4.08 3.60
N ASP A 141 7.58 -4.86 3.20
CA ASP A 141 7.48 -6.27 2.82
C ASP A 141 8.64 -7.04 3.48
N PRO A 142 8.53 -8.37 3.67
CA PRO A 142 9.63 -9.17 4.17
C PRO A 142 10.72 -9.33 3.09
N TRP A 143 11.96 -8.89 3.39
CA TRP A 143 13.09 -9.10 2.48
C TRP A 143 13.43 -10.60 2.36
N LEU A 144 13.58 -11.27 3.51
CA LEU A 144 13.63 -12.73 3.59
C LEU A 144 12.28 -13.33 3.99
N SER A 145 11.79 -14.24 3.17
CA SER A 145 10.51 -14.91 3.36
C SER A 145 10.59 -16.38 2.96
N ASP A 146 9.91 -17.22 3.73
CA ASP A 146 9.68 -18.63 3.39
C ASP A 146 8.24 -18.88 2.91
N TYR A 147 7.45 -17.82 2.69
CA TYR A 147 6.04 -17.90 2.28
C TYR A 147 5.79 -18.84 1.10
N TYR A 148 6.52 -18.66 0.00
CA TYR A 148 6.35 -19.49 -1.21
C TYR A 148 6.80 -20.94 -1.01
N LYS A 149 7.72 -21.20 -0.08
CA LYS A 149 8.11 -22.57 0.27
C LYS A 149 7.05 -23.24 1.13
N GLN A 150 6.49 -22.50 2.09
CA GLN A 150 5.47 -23.00 3.02
C GLN A 150 4.13 -23.26 2.30
N THR A 151 3.73 -22.36 1.40
CA THR A 151 2.45 -22.47 0.67
C THR A 151 2.54 -23.35 -0.58
N GLY A 152 3.75 -23.75 -1.00
CA GLY A 152 3.97 -24.47 -2.25
C GLY A 152 3.66 -23.66 -3.52
N THR A 153 3.29 -22.39 -3.38
CA THR A 153 2.94 -21.50 -4.50
C THR A 153 4.18 -21.10 -5.28
N GLN A 154 4.03 -20.94 -6.61
CA GLN A 154 5.15 -20.53 -7.45
C GLN A 154 5.45 -19.04 -7.23
N PRO A 155 6.69 -18.66 -6.86
CA PRO A 155 7.03 -17.27 -6.68
C PRO A 155 7.01 -16.51 -8.00
N PRO A 156 6.69 -15.20 -7.98
CA PRO A 156 6.70 -14.37 -9.17
C PRO A 156 8.10 -14.37 -9.82
N GLY A 157 8.15 -14.57 -11.13
CA GLY A 157 9.41 -14.69 -11.88
C GLY A 157 10.11 -16.05 -11.78
N GLY A 158 9.54 -17.03 -11.06
CA GLY A 158 10.00 -18.41 -11.00
C GLY A 158 10.97 -18.72 -9.85
N ARG A 159 11.08 -20.02 -9.51
CA ARG A 159 11.83 -20.52 -8.34
C ARG A 159 13.32 -20.16 -8.36
N PHE A 160 13.95 -20.14 -9.53
CA PHE A 160 15.38 -19.80 -9.65
C PHE A 160 15.66 -18.32 -9.32
N LYS A 161 14.90 -17.39 -9.92
CA LYS A 161 15.03 -15.94 -9.63
C LYS A 161 14.74 -15.66 -8.17
N TYR A 162 13.70 -16.28 -7.62
CA TYR A 162 13.38 -16.20 -6.21
C TYR A 162 14.52 -16.72 -5.32
N GLY A 163 15.07 -17.89 -5.62
CA GLY A 163 16.19 -18.47 -4.88
C GLY A 163 17.43 -17.57 -4.87
N PHE A 164 17.77 -16.95 -6.00
CA PHE A 164 18.87 -16.00 -6.09
C PHE A 164 18.61 -14.71 -5.28
N ALA A 165 17.37 -14.19 -5.32
CA ALA A 165 16.98 -13.04 -4.52
C ALA A 165 17.05 -13.35 -3.01
N GLN A 166 16.57 -14.53 -2.60
CA GLN A 166 16.63 -14.99 -1.20
C GLN A 166 18.08 -15.25 -0.74
N LEU A 167 18.98 -15.72 -1.63
CA LEU A 167 20.39 -15.85 -1.29
C LEU A 167 21.04 -14.49 -1.01
N GLN A 168 20.80 -13.50 -1.88
CA GLN A 168 21.28 -12.13 -1.64
C GLN A 168 20.72 -11.55 -0.34
N ALA A 169 19.42 -11.72 -0.12
CA ALA A 169 18.75 -11.29 1.10
C ALA A 169 19.38 -11.94 2.35
N LYS A 170 19.69 -13.25 2.32
CA LYS A 170 20.36 -13.96 3.42
C LYS A 170 21.73 -13.37 3.76
N LEU A 171 22.44 -12.87 2.75
CA LEU A 171 23.78 -12.29 2.91
C LEU A 171 23.76 -10.82 3.33
N LEU A 172 22.75 -10.06 2.91
CA LEU A 172 22.72 -8.60 3.02
C LEU A 172 21.74 -8.07 4.07
N GLU A 173 20.63 -8.75 4.34
CA GLU A 173 19.69 -8.40 5.43
C GLU A 173 20.41 -8.33 6.80
N PRO A 174 21.23 -9.32 7.23
CA PRO A 174 21.94 -9.21 8.50
C PRO A 174 22.93 -8.02 8.53
N LYS A 175 23.54 -7.70 7.38
CA LYS A 175 24.48 -6.57 7.27
C LYS A 175 23.78 -5.22 7.27
N ALA A 176 22.54 -5.15 6.76
CA ALA A 176 21.72 -3.96 6.80
C ALA A 176 21.21 -3.70 8.23
N LEU A 177 20.90 -4.76 8.98
CA LEU A 177 20.35 -4.65 10.33
C LEU A 177 21.41 -4.50 11.44
N SER A 178 22.68 -4.84 11.20
CA SER A 178 23.69 -4.91 12.26
C SER A 178 23.93 -3.61 13.04
N GLN A 179 23.82 -2.45 12.38
CA GLN A 179 24.06 -1.13 12.98
C GLN A 179 22.82 -0.22 12.87
N VAL A 180 21.64 -0.81 12.66
CA VAL A 180 20.42 -0.04 12.45
C VAL A 180 20.05 0.70 13.73
N ALA A 181 19.74 1.99 13.61
CA ALA A 181 19.26 2.77 14.76
C ALA A 181 17.83 2.33 15.13
N HIS A 182 16.97 2.20 14.12
CA HIS A 182 15.58 1.79 14.30
C HIS A 182 15.00 1.10 13.06
N VAL A 183 14.02 0.23 13.28
CA VAL A 183 13.25 -0.45 12.25
C VAL A 183 11.79 -0.04 12.34
N ILE A 184 11.28 0.52 11.25
CA ILE A 184 9.85 0.75 11.06
C ILE A 184 9.28 -0.45 10.30
N SER A 185 8.06 -0.87 10.62
CA SER A 185 7.38 -1.94 9.89
C SER A 185 5.90 -1.66 9.73
N VAL A 186 5.29 -2.12 8.65
CA VAL A 186 3.85 -1.92 8.40
C VAL A 186 2.97 -2.96 9.12
N SER A 187 3.54 -4.09 9.52
CA SER A 187 2.84 -5.21 10.15
C SER A 187 3.46 -5.57 11.51
N PRO A 188 2.65 -5.86 12.54
CA PRO A 188 3.13 -6.33 13.84
C PRO A 188 3.81 -7.71 13.80
N ALA A 189 3.66 -8.47 12.71
CA ALA A 189 4.35 -9.74 12.52
C ALA A 189 5.86 -9.56 12.26
N TYR A 190 6.25 -8.51 11.54
CA TYR A 190 7.62 -8.36 11.05
C TYR A 190 8.66 -8.13 12.15
N PRO A 191 8.41 -7.31 13.19
CA PRO A 191 9.32 -7.20 14.33
C PRO A 191 9.62 -8.56 14.96
N LYS A 192 8.59 -9.40 15.16
CA LYS A 192 8.75 -10.74 15.74
C LYS A 192 9.63 -11.62 14.85
N THR A 193 9.38 -11.63 13.54
CA THR A 193 10.18 -12.40 12.57
C THR A 193 11.64 -11.94 12.55
N LEU A 194 11.89 -10.63 12.54
CA LEU A 194 13.25 -10.08 12.51
C LEU A 194 13.99 -10.35 13.82
N GLN A 195 13.34 -10.25 14.98
CA GLN A 195 13.94 -10.56 16.28
C GLN A 195 14.31 -12.03 16.42
N GLN A 196 13.42 -12.93 15.98
CA GLN A 196 13.70 -14.37 15.96
C GLN A 196 14.90 -14.69 15.05
N ARG A 197 15.01 -14.01 13.91
CA ARG A 197 16.11 -14.20 12.96
C ARG A 197 17.41 -13.54 13.43
N TYR A 198 17.31 -12.42 14.13
CA TYR A 198 18.43 -11.57 14.56
C TYR A 198 18.31 -11.19 16.04
N PRO A 199 18.70 -12.09 16.97
CA PRO A 199 18.50 -11.88 18.42
C PRO A 199 19.23 -10.68 19.05
N HIS A 200 20.15 -10.04 18.31
CA HIS A 200 20.83 -8.82 18.77
C HIS A 200 19.96 -7.57 18.68
N LEU A 201 18.87 -7.61 17.89
CA LEU A 201 17.94 -6.50 17.75
C LEU A 201 16.98 -6.48 18.94
N LYS A 202 16.88 -5.32 19.61
CA LYS A 202 16.07 -5.19 20.82
C LYS A 202 14.63 -4.74 20.50
N PRO A 203 13.62 -5.08 21.32
CA PRO A 203 12.23 -4.65 21.11
C PRO A 203 12.04 -3.15 20.92
N GLU A 204 12.84 -2.34 21.59
CA GLU A 204 12.74 -0.88 21.57
C GLU A 204 13.22 -0.29 20.24
N GLN A 205 13.93 -1.08 19.42
CA GLN A 205 14.38 -0.69 18.08
C GLN A 205 13.32 -0.93 17.00
N PHE A 206 12.10 -1.34 17.37
CA PHE A 206 11.02 -1.59 16.42
C PHE A 206 9.83 -0.68 16.67
N THR A 207 9.23 -0.18 15.60
CA THR A 207 7.92 0.45 15.66
C THR A 207 7.05 -0.01 14.50
N VAL A 208 5.83 -0.42 14.82
CA VAL A 208 4.81 -0.72 13.82
C VAL A 208 4.14 0.60 13.44
N LEU A 209 4.30 1.01 12.19
CA LEU A 209 3.75 2.25 11.64
C LEU A 209 3.08 1.91 10.30
N PRO A 210 1.74 1.79 10.23
CA PRO A 210 1.04 1.59 8.97
C PRO A 210 1.14 2.83 8.07
N PHE A 211 0.79 2.70 6.79
CA PHE A 211 0.73 3.86 5.89
C PHE A 211 -0.28 4.88 6.40
N GLY A 212 -0.03 6.17 6.13
CA GLY A 212 -1.01 7.21 6.40
C GLY A 212 -2.14 7.20 5.40
N ALA A 213 -3.30 7.72 5.81
CA ALA A 213 -4.39 8.04 4.91
C ALA A 213 -4.00 9.22 4.00
N PRO A 214 -4.38 9.21 2.71
CA PRO A 214 -3.97 10.25 1.76
C PRO A 214 -4.96 11.44 1.70
N GLU A 215 -5.22 12.13 2.82
CA GLU A 215 -6.18 13.27 2.82
C GLU A 215 -5.84 14.37 1.81
N PRO A 216 -4.55 14.75 1.62
CA PRO A 216 -4.19 15.76 0.63
C PRO A 216 -4.56 15.34 -0.79
N ASP A 217 -4.48 14.04 -1.11
CA ASP A 217 -4.76 13.55 -2.46
C ASP A 217 -6.26 13.63 -2.76
N PHE A 218 -7.12 13.27 -1.80
CA PHE A 218 -8.57 13.45 -1.93
C PHE A 218 -8.97 14.93 -2.04
N SER A 219 -8.30 15.80 -1.28
CA SER A 219 -8.51 17.24 -1.37
C SER A 219 -8.11 17.79 -2.75
N ALA A 220 -7.02 17.26 -3.32
CA ALA A 220 -6.50 17.66 -4.62
C ALA A 220 -7.34 17.17 -5.81
N LEU A 221 -8.12 16.09 -5.69
CA LEU A 221 -8.92 15.53 -6.79
C LEU A 221 -9.74 16.58 -7.55
N SER A 222 -10.41 17.47 -6.81
CA SER A 222 -11.22 18.56 -7.38
C SER A 222 -10.43 19.51 -8.27
N SER A 223 -9.16 19.77 -7.94
CA SER A 223 -8.26 20.65 -8.70
C SER A 223 -7.56 19.95 -9.87
N LEU A 224 -7.47 18.63 -9.81
CA LEU A 224 -6.76 17.82 -10.81
C LEU A 224 -7.63 17.47 -12.02
N ASN A 225 -8.95 17.70 -11.95
CA ASN A 225 -9.93 17.39 -13.00
C ASN A 225 -9.77 15.96 -13.53
N ILE A 226 -9.54 15.02 -12.63
CA ILE A 226 -9.39 13.60 -12.98
C ILE A 226 -10.75 13.08 -13.40
N GLN A 227 -10.79 12.33 -14.49
CA GLN A 227 -11.97 11.61 -14.96
C GLN A 227 -11.61 10.14 -14.99
N GLN A 228 -12.48 9.30 -14.42
CA GLN A 228 -12.31 7.85 -14.48
C GLN A 228 -13.01 7.26 -15.69
N THR A 229 -12.50 6.12 -16.15
CA THR A 229 -12.93 5.45 -17.39
C THR A 229 -13.68 4.12 -17.17
N ILE A 230 -13.97 3.78 -15.92
CA ILE A 230 -14.58 2.51 -15.53
C ILE A 230 -16.09 2.50 -15.80
N PHE A 231 -16.80 3.57 -15.41
CA PHE A 231 -18.25 3.67 -15.60
C PHE A 231 -18.71 5.12 -15.77
N ASN A 232 -19.91 5.31 -16.34
CA ASN A 232 -20.54 6.64 -16.40
C ASN A 232 -21.40 6.86 -15.14
N PRO A 233 -21.02 7.75 -14.20
CA PRO A 233 -21.79 7.97 -12.97
C PRO A 233 -23.21 8.52 -13.21
N ASN A 234 -23.49 9.00 -14.43
CA ASN A 234 -24.76 9.60 -14.82
C ASN A 234 -25.62 8.70 -15.71
N ASP A 235 -25.33 7.40 -15.82
CA ASP A 235 -26.11 6.46 -16.65
C ASP A 235 -27.45 6.00 -16.03
N GLY A 236 -27.78 6.52 -14.84
CA GLY A 236 -28.99 6.19 -14.09
C GLY A 236 -28.89 4.94 -13.21
N LYS A 237 -27.80 4.17 -13.29
CA LYS A 237 -27.56 2.98 -12.45
C LYS A 237 -26.87 3.35 -11.14
N ARG A 238 -26.83 2.39 -10.21
CA ARG A 238 -26.07 2.43 -8.97
C ARG A 238 -24.77 1.65 -9.15
N HIS A 239 -23.64 2.32 -9.00
CA HIS A 239 -22.32 1.71 -9.18
C HIS A 239 -21.65 1.41 -7.85
N TRP A 240 -21.42 0.12 -7.60
CA TRP A 240 -20.70 -0.38 -6.44
C TRP A 240 -19.29 -0.79 -6.86
N VAL A 241 -18.27 -0.30 -6.16
CA VAL A 241 -16.89 -0.47 -6.61
C VAL A 241 -16.03 -1.18 -5.58
N TYR A 242 -15.11 -2.02 -6.07
CA TYR A 242 -13.95 -2.52 -5.35
C TYR A 242 -12.70 -2.13 -6.13
N VAL A 243 -11.73 -1.49 -5.48
CA VAL A 243 -10.45 -1.09 -6.09
C VAL A 243 -9.30 -1.77 -5.37
N GLY A 244 -8.59 -2.67 -6.07
CA GLY A 244 -7.43 -3.38 -5.56
C GLY A 244 -7.31 -4.82 -6.07
N ARG A 245 -6.28 -5.54 -5.61
CA ARG A 245 -6.05 -6.94 -5.98
C ARG A 245 -7.25 -7.82 -5.62
N GLY A 246 -7.71 -8.67 -6.53
CA GLY A 246 -8.65 -9.77 -6.26
C GLY A 246 -7.90 -11.10 -6.38
N GLY A 247 -7.37 -11.62 -5.28
CA GLY A 247 -6.66 -12.92 -5.31
C GLY A 247 -7.59 -14.09 -4.97
N TYR A 248 -7.11 -15.32 -5.19
CA TYR A 248 -7.84 -16.54 -4.82
C TYR A 248 -8.07 -16.66 -3.30
N ASP A 249 -7.19 -16.08 -2.49
CA ASP A 249 -7.31 -15.91 -1.03
C ASP A 249 -8.51 -15.07 -0.59
N MET A 250 -9.15 -14.34 -1.51
CA MET A 250 -10.35 -13.54 -1.25
C MET A 250 -11.64 -14.26 -1.66
N ALA A 251 -11.54 -15.50 -2.18
CA ALA A 251 -12.67 -16.22 -2.76
C ALA A 251 -13.84 -16.41 -1.78
N LEU A 252 -13.55 -16.68 -0.49
CA LEU A 252 -14.60 -16.81 0.53
C LEU A 252 -15.44 -15.53 0.65
N ALA A 253 -14.79 -14.37 0.81
CA ALA A 253 -15.46 -13.09 0.93
C ALA A 253 -16.28 -12.72 -0.33
N VAL A 254 -15.72 -12.95 -1.52
CA VAL A 254 -16.40 -12.70 -2.81
C VAL A 254 -17.60 -13.63 -2.98
N ARG A 255 -17.44 -14.93 -2.71
CA ARG A 255 -18.52 -15.92 -2.79
C ARG A 255 -19.66 -15.59 -1.83
N SER A 256 -19.34 -15.19 -0.61
CA SER A 256 -20.34 -14.78 0.39
C SER A 256 -21.16 -13.59 -0.07
N LEU A 257 -20.50 -12.56 -0.63
CA LEU A 257 -21.19 -11.42 -1.22
C LEU A 257 -22.12 -11.86 -2.35
N PHE A 258 -21.57 -12.59 -3.33
CA PHE A 258 -22.29 -12.96 -4.54
C PHE A 258 -23.44 -13.93 -4.26
N LEU A 259 -23.29 -14.83 -3.28
CA LEU A 259 -24.36 -15.70 -2.81
C LEU A 259 -25.49 -14.90 -2.14
N GLY A 260 -25.14 -13.87 -1.37
CA GLY A 260 -26.11 -12.92 -0.82
C GLY A 260 -26.86 -12.15 -1.90
N ILE A 261 -26.15 -11.65 -2.91
CA ILE A 261 -26.75 -10.96 -4.07
C ILE A 261 -27.67 -11.90 -4.83
N GLN A 262 -27.23 -13.11 -5.15
CA GLN A 262 -28.03 -14.13 -5.84
C GLN A 262 -29.33 -14.41 -5.07
N SER A 263 -29.23 -14.66 -3.76
CA SER A 263 -30.38 -14.98 -2.91
C SER A 263 -31.35 -13.81 -2.80
N HIS A 264 -30.83 -12.59 -2.61
CA HIS A 264 -31.65 -11.37 -2.54
C HIS A 264 -32.32 -11.07 -3.90
N ARG A 265 -31.60 -11.25 -5.01
CA ARG A 265 -32.10 -11.02 -6.38
C ARG A 265 -33.25 -11.94 -6.76
N ARG A 266 -33.21 -13.22 -6.33
CA ARG A 266 -34.32 -14.16 -6.58
C ARG A 266 -35.66 -13.68 -6.01
N GLN A 267 -35.61 -12.94 -4.90
CA GLN A 267 -36.80 -12.40 -4.25
C GLN A 267 -37.15 -11.00 -4.75
N ASN A 268 -36.15 -10.21 -5.18
CA ASN A 268 -36.29 -8.79 -5.53
C ASN A 268 -35.61 -8.44 -6.87
N PRO A 269 -36.03 -9.03 -8.01
CA PRO A 269 -35.28 -8.93 -9.26
C PRO A 269 -35.20 -7.50 -9.82
N GLU A 270 -36.23 -6.68 -9.64
CA GLU A 270 -36.32 -5.32 -10.21
C GLU A 270 -35.25 -4.38 -9.66
N ILE A 271 -34.98 -4.44 -8.35
CA ILE A 271 -33.98 -3.56 -7.71
C ILE A 271 -32.59 -3.78 -8.33
N TRP A 272 -32.22 -5.03 -8.60
CA TRP A 272 -30.90 -5.38 -9.13
C TRP A 272 -30.69 -5.01 -10.60
N GLN A 273 -31.74 -4.71 -11.37
CA GLN A 273 -31.59 -4.19 -12.73
C GLN A 273 -30.86 -2.84 -12.76
N SER A 274 -30.94 -2.10 -11.65
CA SER A 274 -30.32 -0.79 -11.49
C SER A 274 -28.92 -0.84 -10.88
N VAL A 275 -28.38 -2.00 -10.50
CA VAL A 275 -27.10 -2.11 -9.78
C VAL A 275 -26.02 -2.70 -10.68
N GLN A 276 -24.80 -2.17 -10.61
CA GLN A 276 -23.61 -2.68 -11.30
C GLN A 276 -22.42 -2.69 -10.35
N LEU A 277 -21.70 -3.80 -10.30
CA LEU A 277 -20.52 -4.02 -9.49
C LEU A 277 -19.27 -3.99 -10.37
N HIS A 278 -18.29 -3.18 -9.97
CA HIS A 278 -17.02 -3.02 -10.69
C HIS A 278 -15.86 -3.42 -9.80
N PHE A 279 -15.05 -4.38 -10.26
CA PHE A 279 -13.83 -4.81 -9.57
C PHE A 279 -12.62 -4.35 -10.37
N VAL A 280 -11.87 -3.39 -9.85
CA VAL A 280 -10.86 -2.64 -10.61
C VAL A 280 -9.45 -2.90 -10.08
N GLY A 281 -8.52 -3.21 -10.98
CA GLY A 281 -7.12 -3.48 -10.63
C GLY A 281 -6.90 -4.82 -9.94
N THR A 282 -7.69 -5.85 -10.27
CA THR A 282 -7.69 -7.14 -9.56
C THR A 282 -6.41 -7.95 -9.74
N SER A 283 -5.60 -7.68 -10.77
CA SER A 283 -4.37 -8.41 -11.05
C SER A 283 -3.10 -7.57 -10.88
N TYR A 284 -2.03 -8.22 -10.43
CA TYR A 284 -0.67 -7.66 -10.44
C TYR A 284 0.10 -8.03 -11.71
N ALA A 285 -0.42 -8.95 -12.51
CA ALA A 285 0.23 -9.38 -13.73
C ALA A 285 0.05 -8.32 -14.84
N PRO A 286 1.09 -8.02 -15.63
CA PRO A 286 1.02 -7.04 -16.70
C PRO A 286 0.30 -7.62 -17.93
N GLY A 287 -0.45 -6.77 -18.63
CA GLY A 287 -1.03 -7.05 -19.95
C GLY A 287 -1.80 -8.38 -20.00
N ASN A 288 -1.59 -9.14 -21.07
CA ASN A 288 -2.30 -10.41 -21.33
C ASN A 288 -2.06 -11.53 -20.31
N LEU A 289 -1.18 -11.35 -19.32
CA LEU A 289 -0.99 -12.30 -18.22
C LEU A 289 -1.98 -12.11 -17.07
N ALA A 290 -2.76 -11.03 -17.10
CA ALA A 290 -3.77 -10.75 -16.09
C ALA A 290 -4.93 -11.76 -16.19
N VAL A 291 -5.21 -12.45 -15.08
CA VAL A 291 -6.29 -13.43 -14.97
C VAL A 291 -7.42 -12.83 -14.15
N LYS A 292 -8.65 -12.99 -14.65
CA LYS A 292 -9.88 -12.66 -13.95
C LYS A 292 -10.15 -13.69 -12.85
N THR A 293 -10.32 -13.26 -11.61
CA THR A 293 -10.58 -14.14 -10.46
C THR A 293 -11.96 -13.91 -9.84
N ILE A 294 -12.59 -12.77 -10.14
CA ILE A 294 -13.87 -12.36 -9.59
C ILE A 294 -15.01 -12.77 -10.52
N GLU A 295 -14.89 -12.46 -11.81
CA GLU A 295 -15.92 -12.73 -12.81
C GLU A 295 -16.27 -14.23 -12.94
N PRO A 296 -15.30 -15.18 -12.86
CA PRO A 296 -15.64 -16.61 -12.83
C PRO A 296 -16.55 -16.99 -11.65
N ILE A 297 -16.37 -16.37 -10.48
CA ILE A 297 -17.24 -16.61 -9.30
C ILE A 297 -18.63 -16.02 -9.55
N ALA A 298 -18.72 -14.85 -10.20
CA ALA A 298 -20.00 -14.25 -10.58
C ALA A 298 -20.77 -15.11 -11.59
N GLN A 299 -20.06 -15.73 -12.55
CA GLN A 299 -20.63 -16.68 -13.51
C GLN A 299 -21.16 -17.92 -12.82
N GLU A 300 -20.38 -18.53 -11.92
CA GLU A 300 -20.78 -19.70 -11.14
C GLU A 300 -22.07 -19.45 -10.34
N LEU A 301 -22.19 -18.26 -9.74
CA LEU A 301 -23.35 -17.87 -8.94
C LEU A 301 -24.47 -17.21 -9.77
N GLY A 302 -24.35 -17.18 -11.10
CA GLY A 302 -25.41 -16.70 -12.00
C GLY A 302 -25.74 -15.22 -11.85
N ILE A 303 -24.76 -14.38 -11.51
CA ILE A 303 -24.91 -12.91 -11.39
C ILE A 303 -23.91 -12.14 -12.27
N ALA A 304 -23.34 -12.80 -13.28
CA ALA A 304 -22.32 -12.21 -14.17
C ALA A 304 -22.81 -10.95 -14.90
N ASP A 305 -24.11 -10.80 -15.12
CA ASP A 305 -24.72 -9.60 -15.73
C ASP A 305 -24.65 -8.35 -14.82
N LEU A 306 -24.35 -8.53 -13.53
CA LEU A 306 -24.19 -7.45 -12.57
C LEU A 306 -22.73 -7.09 -12.30
N VAL A 307 -21.76 -7.89 -12.76
CA VAL A 307 -20.36 -7.81 -12.34
C VAL A 307 -19.44 -7.60 -13.53
N THR A 308 -18.64 -6.54 -13.48
CA THR A 308 -17.55 -6.30 -14.44
C THR A 308 -16.21 -6.31 -13.72
N GLU A 309 -15.29 -7.20 -14.15
CA GLU A 309 -13.92 -7.24 -13.65
C GLU A 309 -12.94 -6.54 -14.62
N HIS A 310 -12.27 -5.50 -14.14
CA HIS A 310 -11.20 -4.79 -14.81
C HIS A 310 -9.86 -5.22 -14.18
N PRO A 311 -9.17 -6.24 -14.73
CA PRO A 311 -8.02 -6.82 -14.04
C PRO A 311 -6.78 -5.92 -14.06
N HIS A 312 -6.69 -4.98 -15.00
CA HIS A 312 -5.56 -4.05 -15.10
C HIS A 312 -5.66 -2.95 -14.05
N ARG A 313 -4.51 -2.62 -13.45
CA ARG A 313 -4.39 -1.44 -12.59
C ARG A 313 -4.53 -0.18 -13.43
N ILE A 314 -5.27 0.78 -12.89
CA ILE A 314 -5.41 2.14 -13.43
C ILE A 314 -4.48 3.11 -12.67
N PRO A 315 -4.21 4.32 -13.22
CA PRO A 315 -3.51 5.39 -12.52
C PRO A 315 -4.07 5.65 -11.11
N TYR A 316 -3.21 6.08 -10.19
CA TYR A 316 -3.54 6.19 -8.77
C TYR A 316 -4.68 7.17 -8.52
N PHE A 317 -4.61 8.35 -9.13
CA PHE A 317 -5.66 9.37 -8.97
C PHE A 317 -6.97 8.99 -9.66
N GLU A 318 -6.90 8.25 -10.77
CA GLU A 318 -8.09 7.68 -11.40
C GLU A 318 -8.76 6.68 -10.46
N ALA A 319 -7.99 5.82 -9.78
CA ALA A 319 -8.51 4.90 -8.77
C ALA A 319 -9.19 5.62 -7.60
N LEU A 320 -8.67 6.76 -7.13
CA LEU A 320 -9.36 7.56 -6.12
C LEU A 320 -10.66 8.16 -6.67
N GLN A 321 -10.66 8.63 -7.92
CA GLN A 321 -11.86 9.15 -8.58
C GLN A 321 -12.94 8.08 -8.76
N VAL A 322 -12.57 6.82 -9.07
CA VAL A 322 -13.49 5.68 -9.09
C VAL A 322 -14.22 5.50 -7.75
N LEU A 323 -13.51 5.65 -6.63
CA LEU A 323 -14.13 5.60 -5.30
C LEU A 323 -15.09 6.77 -5.08
N VAL A 324 -14.68 7.99 -5.44
CA VAL A 324 -15.49 9.22 -5.28
C VAL A 324 -16.73 9.24 -6.18
N ASP A 325 -16.66 8.68 -7.38
CA ASP A 325 -17.78 8.65 -8.33
C ASP A 325 -18.77 7.51 -8.03
N SER A 326 -18.39 6.54 -7.21
CA SER A 326 -19.24 5.39 -6.88
C SER A 326 -20.44 5.76 -5.99
N ASP A 327 -21.48 4.94 -6.02
CA ASP A 327 -22.61 5.03 -5.10
C ASP A 327 -22.37 4.25 -3.80
N ALA A 328 -21.54 3.20 -3.86
CA ALA A 328 -21.07 2.47 -2.70
C ALA A 328 -19.72 1.81 -2.97
N ILE A 329 -19.01 1.51 -1.88
CA ILE A 329 -17.74 0.79 -1.92
C ILE A 329 -17.95 -0.58 -1.27
N VAL A 330 -17.58 -1.61 -2.00
CA VAL A 330 -17.47 -2.96 -1.45
C VAL A 330 -15.99 -3.19 -1.15
N LEU A 331 -15.65 -3.50 0.10
CA LEU A 331 -14.28 -3.75 0.53
C LEU A 331 -14.11 -5.24 0.86
N ILE A 332 -13.26 -5.93 0.10
CA ILE A 332 -13.07 -7.38 0.20
C ILE A 332 -11.71 -7.70 0.83
N GLY A 333 -11.74 -8.53 1.87
CA GLY A 333 -10.56 -9.05 2.57
C GLY A 333 -10.13 -10.44 2.12
N SER A 334 -8.87 -10.76 2.39
CA SER A 334 -8.33 -12.13 2.32
C SER A 334 -8.67 -12.93 3.59
N ASP A 335 -8.38 -14.22 3.54
CA ASP A 335 -8.38 -15.13 4.70
C ASP A 335 -7.23 -14.87 5.69
N ASP A 336 -6.20 -14.12 5.30
CA ASP A 336 -5.10 -13.69 6.16
C ASP A 336 -5.55 -12.65 7.22
N PRO A 337 -5.45 -12.95 8.53
CA PRO A 337 -5.81 -12.00 9.60
C PRO A 337 -4.86 -10.79 9.67
N ASP A 338 -3.63 -10.89 9.18
CA ASP A 338 -2.62 -9.83 9.23
C ASP A 338 -2.77 -8.80 8.09
N TYR A 339 -3.85 -8.90 7.31
CA TYR A 339 -4.13 -7.98 6.21
C TYR A 339 -4.26 -6.53 6.70
N THR A 340 -3.47 -5.65 6.08
CA THR A 340 -3.28 -4.26 6.54
C THR A 340 -4.36 -3.31 6.03
N ALA A 341 -4.71 -2.31 6.86
CA ALA A 341 -5.78 -1.34 6.60
C ALA A 341 -5.50 -0.29 5.49
N SER A 342 -4.43 -0.39 4.72
CA SER A 342 -4.04 0.66 3.76
C SER A 342 -5.08 0.92 2.66
N LYS A 343 -5.87 -0.09 2.26
CA LYS A 343 -7.00 0.10 1.32
C LYS A 343 -8.23 0.73 1.98
N LEU A 344 -8.39 0.60 3.30
CA LEU A 344 -9.54 1.14 4.02
C LEU A 344 -9.52 2.66 3.99
N TYR A 345 -8.36 3.30 4.17
CA TYR A 345 -8.29 4.75 4.33
C TYR A 345 -8.79 5.53 3.11
N PRO A 346 -8.40 5.21 1.86
CA PRO A 346 -9.00 5.82 0.69
C PRO A 346 -10.52 5.62 0.61
N CYS A 347 -11.02 4.45 1.04
CA CYS A 347 -12.47 4.19 1.03
C CYS A 347 -13.23 5.07 2.01
N ILE A 348 -12.69 5.26 3.23
CA ILE A 348 -13.26 6.19 4.23
C ILE A 348 -13.23 7.63 3.70
N LEU A 349 -12.11 8.05 3.10
CA LEU A 349 -11.95 9.40 2.55
C LEU A 349 -12.83 9.69 1.33
N ALA A 350 -13.28 8.65 0.61
CA ALA A 350 -14.24 8.80 -0.48
C ALA A 350 -15.66 9.17 0.01
N LYS A 351 -15.93 9.03 1.31
CA LYS A 351 -17.21 9.40 1.96
C LYS A 351 -18.43 8.71 1.32
N LYS A 352 -18.26 7.44 0.94
CA LYS A 352 -19.33 6.59 0.40
C LYS A 352 -19.76 5.54 1.41
N PRO A 353 -20.98 4.99 1.30
CA PRO A 353 -21.34 3.77 2.01
C PRO A 353 -20.30 2.67 1.77
N ILE A 354 -19.78 2.08 2.84
CA ILE A 354 -18.82 0.96 2.75
C ILE A 354 -19.50 -0.30 3.28
N LEU A 355 -19.50 -1.35 2.47
CA LEU A 355 -19.76 -2.73 2.91
C LEU A 355 -18.45 -3.51 2.87
N ALA A 356 -17.90 -3.81 4.04
CA ALA A 356 -16.68 -4.58 4.18
C ALA A 356 -16.97 -6.06 4.48
N ILE A 357 -16.22 -6.99 3.86
CA ILE A 357 -16.27 -8.42 4.16
C ILE A 357 -14.86 -8.91 4.45
N PHE A 358 -14.55 -9.16 5.72
CA PHE A 358 -13.19 -9.42 6.21
C PHE A 358 -13.13 -10.51 7.26
N HIS A 359 -11.93 -11.10 7.42
CA HIS A 359 -11.66 -11.94 8.57
C HIS A 359 -11.86 -11.13 9.87
N HIS A 360 -12.49 -11.72 10.89
CA HIS A 360 -12.87 -11.03 12.12
C HIS A 360 -11.69 -10.42 12.90
N GLN A 361 -10.46 -10.94 12.71
CA GLN A 361 -9.23 -10.42 13.34
C GLN A 361 -8.56 -9.29 12.55
N SER A 362 -9.08 -8.93 11.38
CA SER A 362 -8.47 -7.89 10.57
C SER A 362 -8.65 -6.52 11.22
N SER A 363 -7.56 -5.75 11.29
CA SER A 363 -7.57 -4.35 11.75
C SER A 363 -8.58 -3.46 11.01
N VAL A 364 -8.98 -3.84 9.78
CA VAL A 364 -9.99 -3.15 8.99
C VAL A 364 -11.32 -3.08 9.72
N VAL A 365 -11.75 -4.19 10.36
CA VAL A 365 -13.04 -4.27 11.05
C VAL A 365 -13.08 -3.29 12.21
N ASP A 366 -12.05 -3.30 13.06
CA ASP A 366 -11.95 -2.43 14.23
C ASP A 366 -11.84 -0.96 13.87
N ILE A 367 -11.12 -0.62 12.79
CA ILE A 367 -11.00 0.76 12.32
C ILE A 367 -12.33 1.24 11.73
N LEU A 368 -12.97 0.44 10.88
CA LEU A 368 -14.24 0.79 10.23
C LEU A 368 -15.33 1.05 11.28
N HIS A 369 -15.44 0.18 12.29
CA HIS A 369 -16.40 0.33 13.39
C HIS A 369 -16.11 1.58 14.24
N ARG A 370 -14.86 1.77 14.67
CA ARG A 370 -14.47 2.95 15.49
C ARG A 370 -14.71 4.27 14.76
N CYS A 371 -14.46 4.31 13.46
CA CYS A 371 -14.68 5.50 12.65
C CYS A 371 -16.15 5.66 12.22
N GLN A 372 -17.03 4.71 12.52
CA GLN A 372 -18.42 4.71 12.05
C GLN A 372 -18.55 4.90 10.52
N ALA A 373 -17.57 4.40 9.77
CA ALA A 373 -17.42 4.72 8.35
C ALA A 373 -18.14 3.73 7.41
N GLY A 374 -18.71 2.65 7.94
CA GLY A 374 -19.43 1.64 7.16
C GLY A 374 -19.85 0.43 7.96
N GLN A 375 -20.36 -0.58 7.26
CA GLN A 375 -20.81 -1.85 7.83
C GLN A 375 -19.85 -2.98 7.47
N ALA A 376 -19.73 -3.97 8.35
CA ALA A 376 -18.88 -5.14 8.15
C ALA A 376 -19.67 -6.44 8.29
N VAL A 377 -19.38 -7.39 7.41
CA VAL A 377 -19.63 -8.83 7.60
C VAL A 377 -18.29 -9.47 7.91
N THR A 378 -18.22 -10.22 9.01
CA THR A 378 -16.98 -10.87 9.43
C THR A 378 -17.03 -12.37 9.25
N PHE A 379 -15.87 -12.97 9.02
CA PHE A 379 -15.74 -14.42 8.90
C PHE A 379 -14.51 -14.98 9.63
N THR A 380 -14.51 -16.29 9.79
CA THR A 380 -13.38 -17.12 10.21
C THR A 380 -13.00 -18.06 9.08
N SER A 381 -11.78 -18.57 9.05
CA SER A 381 -11.32 -19.49 8.00
C SER A 381 -12.04 -20.85 7.95
N LYS A 382 -12.95 -21.13 8.91
CA LYS A 382 -13.74 -22.37 8.98
C LYS A 382 -15.16 -22.24 8.45
N GLN A 383 -15.59 -21.01 8.15
CA GLN A 383 -16.94 -20.74 7.69
C GLN A 383 -17.03 -20.85 6.17
N GLU A 384 -18.19 -21.28 5.71
CA GLU A 384 -18.55 -21.33 4.31
C GLU A 384 -19.45 -20.15 3.92
N PRO A 385 -19.57 -19.81 2.62
CA PRO A 385 -20.42 -18.69 2.19
C PRO A 385 -21.87 -18.74 2.70
N GLN A 386 -22.44 -19.94 2.86
CA GLN A 386 -23.80 -20.12 3.36
C GLN A 386 -23.96 -19.65 4.81
N ASP A 387 -22.92 -19.77 5.64
CA ASP A 387 -22.95 -19.38 7.05
C ASP A 387 -23.08 -17.86 7.22
N LEU A 388 -22.59 -17.09 6.23
CA LEU A 388 -22.61 -15.64 6.24
C LEU A 388 -23.87 -15.04 5.59
N LEU A 389 -24.72 -15.87 4.98
CA LEU A 389 -25.79 -15.44 4.09
C LEU A 389 -26.75 -14.43 4.75
N SER A 390 -27.20 -14.71 5.97
CA SER A 390 -28.14 -13.84 6.70
C SER A 390 -27.53 -12.47 7.01
N GLN A 391 -26.26 -12.44 7.42
CA GLN A 391 -25.53 -11.21 7.69
C GLN A 391 -25.33 -10.41 6.39
N VAL A 392 -24.90 -11.07 5.31
CA VAL A 392 -24.74 -10.43 4.00
C VAL A 392 -26.06 -9.84 3.52
N ILE A 393 -27.17 -10.58 3.56
CA ILE A 393 -28.49 -10.07 3.16
C ILE A 393 -28.89 -8.84 4.00
N THR A 394 -28.63 -8.87 5.30
CA THR A 394 -28.90 -7.72 6.19
C THR A 394 -28.15 -6.47 5.73
N GLN A 395 -26.86 -6.62 5.40
CA GLN A 395 -26.05 -5.50 4.93
C GLN A 395 -26.38 -5.07 3.50
N LEU A 396 -26.80 -5.99 2.63
CA LEU A 396 -27.32 -5.65 1.30
C LEU A 396 -28.61 -4.84 1.40
N ASN A 397 -29.53 -5.18 2.30
CA ASN A 397 -30.75 -4.42 2.55
C ASN A 397 -30.43 -2.99 3.00
N TRP A 398 -29.49 -2.85 3.94
CA TRP A 398 -28.98 -1.53 4.34
C TRP A 398 -28.44 -0.77 3.13
N LEU A 399 -27.53 -1.36 2.34
CA LEU A 399 -26.90 -0.68 1.22
C LEU A 399 -27.89 -0.28 0.12
N LEU A 400 -28.91 -1.11 -0.14
CA LEU A 400 -29.97 -0.83 -1.10
C LEU A 400 -30.95 0.23 -0.60
N SER A 401 -31.18 0.32 0.72
CA SER A 401 -32.03 1.35 1.33
C SER A 401 -31.44 2.76 1.24
N ILE A 402 -30.13 2.87 1.00
CA ILE A 402 -29.44 4.15 0.95
C ILE A 402 -29.74 4.89 -0.36
N ASN A 403 -30.03 6.18 -0.24
CA ASN A 403 -30.23 7.07 -1.38
C ASN A 403 -28.90 7.49 -2.01
N LYS A 404 -28.91 7.76 -3.32
CA LYS A 404 -27.75 8.33 -4.01
C LYS A 404 -27.29 9.62 -3.33
N GLY A 405 -25.97 9.79 -3.18
CA GLY A 405 -25.37 10.95 -2.54
C GLY A 405 -25.30 10.89 -1.00
N PHE A 406 -25.75 9.80 -0.38
CA PHE A 406 -25.53 9.59 1.06
C PHE A 406 -24.05 9.62 1.41
N GLN A 407 -23.73 10.30 2.51
CA GLN A 407 -22.41 10.28 3.13
C GLN A 407 -22.54 9.68 4.53
N PRO A 408 -21.68 8.73 4.93
CA PRO A 408 -21.69 8.19 6.28
C PRO A 408 -21.33 9.27 7.32
N ASP A 409 -21.94 9.18 8.50
CA ASP A 409 -21.60 10.00 9.68
C ASP A 409 -20.27 9.53 10.31
N THR A 410 -19.20 9.65 9.54
CA THR A 410 -17.86 9.19 9.94
C THR A 410 -17.35 10.01 11.12
N ASP A 411 -16.90 9.33 12.19
CA ASP A 411 -16.16 9.95 13.29
C ASP A 411 -14.73 10.28 12.83
N TRP A 412 -14.55 11.51 12.37
CA TRP A 412 -13.26 12.03 11.92
C TRP A 412 -12.25 12.17 13.07
N SER A 413 -12.70 12.27 14.32
CA SER A 413 -11.80 12.28 15.49
C SER A 413 -11.21 10.89 15.71
N ALA A 414 -12.01 9.84 15.57
CA ALA A 414 -11.55 8.46 15.59
C ALA A 414 -10.66 8.11 14.37
N PHE A 415 -10.87 8.77 13.23
CA PHE A 415 -10.04 8.60 12.03
C PHE A 415 -8.69 9.34 12.10
N GLN A 416 -8.62 10.45 12.83
CA GLN A 416 -7.45 11.34 12.92
C GLN A 416 -6.10 10.62 13.15
N PRO A 417 -6.01 9.58 14.02
CA PRO A 417 -4.75 8.88 14.26
C PRO A 417 -4.19 8.12 13.06
N TYR A 418 -4.98 7.93 11.99
CA TYR A 418 -4.60 7.25 10.75
C TYR A 418 -4.14 8.20 9.64
N THR A 419 -4.22 9.50 9.87
CA THR A 419 -3.91 10.51 8.85
C THR A 419 -2.44 10.49 8.42
N ALA A 420 -2.14 10.94 7.19
CA ALA A 420 -0.75 11.10 6.75
C ALA A 420 0.04 12.01 7.69
N ARG A 421 -0.61 13.08 8.19
CA ARG A 421 -0.02 13.99 9.16
C ARG A 421 0.39 13.27 10.44
N GLU A 422 -0.51 12.51 11.07
CA GLU A 422 -0.20 11.82 12.33
C GLU A 422 0.77 10.66 12.17
N MET A 423 0.72 9.94 11.04
CA MET A 423 1.75 8.94 10.75
C MET A 423 3.12 9.59 10.58
N THR A 424 3.18 10.79 9.99
CA THR A 424 4.43 11.55 9.86
C THR A 424 4.92 12.08 11.20
N HIS A 425 4.01 12.53 12.08
CA HIS A 425 4.34 12.93 13.45
C HIS A 425 5.04 11.78 14.20
N LYS A 426 4.44 10.58 14.18
CA LYS A 426 5.03 9.37 14.79
C LYS A 426 6.36 9.00 14.13
N GLN A 427 6.46 9.10 12.81
CA GLN A 427 7.71 8.87 12.08
C GLN A 427 8.83 9.83 12.51
N CYS A 428 8.54 11.13 12.64
CA CYS A 428 9.50 12.12 13.09
C CYS A 428 9.89 11.92 14.56
N ALA A 429 8.97 11.49 15.42
CA ALA A 429 9.28 11.13 16.80
C ALA A 429 10.25 9.94 16.89
N ILE A 430 10.14 8.96 15.98
CA ILE A 430 11.13 7.87 15.86
C ILE A 430 12.49 8.44 15.48
N PHE A 431 12.53 9.35 14.50
CA PHE A 431 13.77 9.98 14.06
C PHE A 431 14.45 10.75 15.20
N ASP A 432 13.67 11.46 16.01
CA ASP A 432 14.16 12.17 17.18
C ASP A 432 14.77 11.21 18.22
N GLY A 433 14.10 10.08 18.48
CA GLY A 433 14.59 9.03 19.37
C GLY A 433 15.91 8.40 18.92
N CYS A 434 16.13 8.28 17.61
CA CYS A 434 17.39 7.80 17.05
C CYS A 434 18.56 8.77 17.32
N LEU A 435 18.31 10.08 17.39
CA LEU A 435 19.35 11.06 17.67
C LEU A 435 19.72 11.12 19.15
N THR A 436 18.77 10.89 20.05
CA THR A 436 19.03 10.89 21.51
C THR A 436 19.78 9.66 21.99
N THR A 437 19.71 8.55 21.26
CA THR A 437 20.36 7.28 21.61
C THR A 437 21.74 7.11 20.97
N ALA A 438 22.06 7.95 19.97
CA ALA A 438 23.32 7.91 19.23
C ALA A 438 24.41 8.86 19.78
N GLY A 439 24.05 9.76 20.70
CA GLY A 439 24.98 10.59 21.48
C GLY A 439 25.28 9.94 22.82
#